data_AF-D7GR14-F1
#
_entry.id   AF-D7GR14-F1
#
_cell.length_a   1.000
_cell.length_b   1.000
_cell.length_c   1.000
_cell.angle_alpha   90.00
_cell.angle_beta   90.00
_cell.angle_gamma   90.00
#
_symmetry.space_group_name_H-M   'P 1'
#
loop_
_entity.id
_entity.type
_entity.pdbx_description
1 polymer ?
#
loop_
_entity_poly.entity_id
_entity_poly.type
_entity_poly.pdbx_seq_one_letter_code
_entity_poly.pdbx_strand_id
1 'polypeptide(L)'
;MNKAEKSQIIVLIACFACVFLSAALIWNYYKKPADENEALIVTIKYPEYENAVITPVSTMECAIDNEFLHELQQISSSSDGNTDEHSYNYQYDTVPDRIYIKAPDIYVFEQGKSKSSMTPCSVGSIAYYDDAPWFSITAVTIDKLYTGVFDITISIKAFKDIVPVMTTLKIGDVVLDEVRSAPEKETVFENDSYISETFQFRYNRGALSDISDLVNEATFCTEDVFHRISGAQITAECNIPSVKVIIEDSELSSK
;
A
#
# COMPACT_ATOMS: atom_id res chain seq x y z
N MET A 1 27.09 55.29 16.26
CA MET A 1 27.18 53.96 16.91
C MET A 1 28.52 53.88 17.64
N ASN A 2 28.48 53.91 18.96
CA ASN A 2 29.69 53.90 19.81
C ASN A 2 30.32 52.49 19.81
N LYS A 3 31.61 52.36 20.15
CA LYS A 3 32.38 51.11 20.12
C LYS A 3 31.73 49.99 20.94
N ALA A 4 31.01 50.35 22.01
CA ALA A 4 30.25 49.42 22.85
C ALA A 4 29.02 48.82 22.14
N GLU A 5 28.29 49.60 21.35
CA GLU A 5 27.11 49.14 20.59
C GLU A 5 27.51 48.20 19.45
N LYS A 6 28.63 48.49 18.77
CA LYS A 6 29.21 47.57 17.77
C LYS A 6 29.62 46.22 18.38
N SER A 7 30.17 46.25 19.59
CA SER A 7 30.60 45.02 20.30
C SER A 7 29.41 44.15 20.69
N GLN A 8 28.30 44.74 21.16
CA GLN A 8 27.10 43.98 21.53
C GLN A 8 26.42 43.36 20.31
N ILE A 9 26.37 44.08 19.18
CA ILE A 9 25.82 43.55 17.93
C ILE A 9 26.64 42.35 17.41
N ILE A 10 27.97 42.42 17.50
CA ILE A 10 28.84 41.31 17.08
C ILE A 10 28.64 40.07 17.95
N VAL A 11 28.50 40.24 19.28
CA VAL A 11 28.25 39.11 20.19
C VAL A 11 26.89 38.46 19.91
N LEU A 12 25.85 39.27 19.65
CA LEU A 12 24.53 38.74 19.34
C LEU A 12 24.52 37.95 18.01
N ILE A 13 25.19 38.46 16.98
CA ILE A 13 25.33 37.78 15.68
C ILE A 13 26.11 36.47 15.84
N ALA A 14 27.18 36.45 16.63
CA ALA A 14 27.96 35.25 16.88
C ALA A 14 27.14 34.17 17.63
N CYS A 15 26.38 34.55 18.66
CA CYS A 15 25.51 33.61 19.38
C CYS A 15 24.41 33.05 18.47
N PHE A 16 23.76 33.88 17.65
CA PHE A 16 22.77 33.40 16.69
C PHE A 16 23.39 32.45 15.65
N ALA A 17 24.57 32.75 15.13
CA ALA A 17 25.27 31.88 14.19
C ALA A 17 25.60 30.51 14.81
N CYS A 18 26.02 30.46 16.09
CA CYS A 18 26.28 29.21 16.79
C CYS A 18 25.00 28.36 17.01
N VAL A 19 23.87 29.00 17.31
CA VAL A 19 22.58 28.29 17.45
C VAL A 19 22.11 27.75 16.10
N PHE A 20 22.26 28.50 15.00
CA PHE A 20 21.92 28.01 13.66
C PHE A 20 22.84 26.90 13.17
N LEU A 21 24.16 26.99 13.45
CA LEU A 21 25.11 25.93 13.11
C LEU A 21 24.82 24.64 13.90
N SER A 22 24.51 24.75 15.19
CA SER A 22 24.15 23.57 16.01
C SER A 22 22.80 22.99 15.59
N ALA A 23 21.78 23.80 15.30
CA ALA A 23 20.51 23.32 14.78
C ALA A 23 20.65 22.66 13.39
N ALA A 24 21.48 23.20 12.50
CA ALA A 24 21.77 22.61 11.20
C ALA A 24 22.56 21.30 11.31
N LEU A 25 23.49 21.20 12.27
CA LEU A 25 24.23 19.96 12.55
C LEU A 25 23.31 18.89 13.16
N ILE A 26 22.44 19.25 14.09
CA ILE A 26 21.43 18.34 14.67
C ILE A 26 20.45 17.90 13.58
N TRP A 27 19.96 18.83 12.76
CA TRP A 27 19.07 18.52 11.64
C TRP A 27 19.72 17.61 10.61
N ASN A 28 20.99 17.85 10.24
CA ASN A 28 21.73 16.94 9.34
C ASN A 28 22.04 15.59 9.98
N TYR A 29 22.22 15.52 11.31
CA TYR A 29 22.37 14.25 12.03
C TYR A 29 21.08 13.42 11.99
N TYR A 30 19.91 14.06 12.11
CA TYR A 30 18.60 13.40 11.98
C TYR A 30 18.16 13.17 10.52
N LYS A 31 18.73 13.89 9.54
CA LYS A 31 18.39 13.75 8.11
C LYS A 31 19.29 12.82 7.32
N LYS A 32 20.28 12.15 7.92
CA LYS A 32 21.06 11.16 7.17
C LYS A 32 20.08 10.08 6.69
N PRO A 33 19.83 9.94 5.38
CA PRO A 33 19.13 8.75 4.89
C PRO A 33 20.02 7.58 5.30
N ALA A 34 19.45 6.56 5.94
CA ALA A 34 20.19 5.34 6.22
C ALA A 34 20.83 4.88 4.90
N ASP A 35 22.16 4.76 4.90
CA ASP A 35 22.88 4.15 3.79
C ASP A 35 22.27 2.76 3.61
N GLU A 36 21.89 2.35 2.39
CA GLU A 36 21.32 1.00 2.15
C GLU A 36 22.31 -0.11 2.58
N ASN A 37 23.58 0.22 2.78
CA ASN A 37 24.63 -0.65 3.33
C ASN A 37 24.67 -0.72 4.88
N GLU A 38 23.86 0.06 5.59
CA GLU A 38 23.76 0.11 7.07
C GLU A 38 22.39 -0.43 7.58
N ALA A 39 21.57 -1.03 6.71
CA ALA A 39 20.27 -1.59 7.08
C ALA A 39 20.34 -3.10 7.37
N LEU A 40 19.56 -3.54 8.35
CA LEU A 40 19.27 -4.95 8.57
C LEU A 40 18.13 -5.32 7.61
N ILE A 41 18.42 -6.16 6.64
CA ILE A 41 17.47 -6.57 5.60
C ILE A 41 17.01 -7.98 5.93
N VAL A 42 15.71 -8.13 6.18
CA VAL A 42 15.07 -9.44 6.34
C VAL A 42 14.36 -9.78 5.04
N THR A 43 14.81 -10.85 4.37
CA THR A 43 14.14 -11.40 3.19
C THR A 43 13.26 -12.56 3.61
N ILE A 44 12.00 -12.51 3.19
CA ILE A 44 10.97 -13.51 3.46
C ILE A 44 10.59 -14.20 2.16
N LYS A 45 10.35 -15.51 2.24
CA LYS A 45 9.73 -16.31 1.17
C LYS A 45 8.46 -16.97 1.66
N TYR A 46 7.58 -17.30 0.72
CA TYR A 46 6.26 -17.91 0.98
C TYR A 46 6.14 -19.26 0.26
N PRO A 47 6.72 -20.34 0.81
CA PRO A 47 6.81 -21.62 0.10
C PRO A 47 5.47 -22.22 -0.33
N GLU A 48 4.39 -21.96 0.41
CA GLU A 48 3.05 -22.45 0.07
C GLU A 48 2.42 -21.72 -1.13
N TYR A 49 2.96 -20.57 -1.49
CA TYR A 49 2.40 -19.66 -2.49
C TYR A 49 3.34 -19.43 -3.69
N GLU A 50 4.32 -20.31 -3.91
CA GLU A 50 5.32 -20.22 -5.00
C GLU A 50 4.68 -20.02 -6.39
N ASN A 51 3.45 -20.52 -6.60
CA ASN A 51 2.73 -20.40 -7.88
C ASN A 51 1.57 -19.39 -7.84
N ALA A 52 1.38 -18.67 -6.73
CA ALA A 52 0.32 -17.68 -6.59
C ALA A 52 0.88 -16.26 -6.78
N VAL A 53 0.04 -15.36 -7.27
CA VAL A 53 0.37 -13.92 -7.26
C VAL A 53 0.06 -13.42 -5.85
N ILE A 54 1.11 -13.02 -5.12
CA ILE A 54 0.99 -12.48 -3.77
C ILE A 54 1.47 -11.04 -3.71
N THR A 55 0.92 -10.28 -2.77
CA THR A 55 1.39 -8.94 -2.41
C THR A 55 1.37 -8.83 -0.90
N PRO A 56 2.53 -8.96 -0.23
CA PRO A 56 2.64 -8.73 1.20
C PRO A 56 2.31 -7.31 1.58
N VAL A 57 1.84 -7.14 2.82
CA VAL A 57 1.66 -5.82 3.39
C VAL A 57 2.98 -5.09 3.52
N SER A 58 2.92 -3.76 3.61
CA SER A 58 4.14 -2.95 3.59
C SER A 58 4.94 -3.04 4.87
N THR A 59 4.35 -3.51 5.97
CA THR A 59 4.95 -3.58 7.30
C THR A 59 5.12 -5.01 7.79
N MET A 60 6.21 -5.25 8.54
CA MET A 60 6.39 -6.47 9.31
C MET A 60 6.91 -6.12 10.70
N GLU A 61 6.34 -6.75 11.72
CA GLU A 61 6.86 -6.66 13.09
C GLU A 61 8.19 -7.41 13.20
N CYS A 62 9.21 -6.70 13.69
CA CYS A 62 10.55 -7.23 13.91
C CYS A 62 11.12 -6.64 15.20
N ALA A 63 11.67 -7.48 16.08
CA ALA A 63 12.19 -7.08 17.38
C ALA A 63 13.49 -7.82 17.73
N ILE A 64 14.23 -7.30 18.70
CA ILE A 64 15.43 -7.98 19.24
C ILE A 64 15.12 -8.91 20.43
N ASP A 65 13.87 -8.94 20.86
CA ASP A 65 13.32 -9.82 21.90
C ASP A 65 12.01 -10.47 21.45
N ASN A 66 11.66 -11.60 22.06
CA ASN A 66 10.49 -12.42 21.70
C ASN A 66 9.15 -11.87 22.24
N GLU A 67 9.19 -10.89 23.14
CA GLU A 67 8.00 -10.22 23.67
C GLU A 67 7.65 -8.97 22.84
N PHE A 68 8.45 -8.65 21.82
CA PHE A 68 8.31 -7.46 20.97
C PHE A 68 8.32 -6.15 21.79
N LEU A 69 9.08 -6.10 22.88
CA LEU A 69 9.21 -4.89 23.70
C LEU A 69 10.21 -3.88 23.10
N HIS A 70 11.17 -4.37 22.31
CA HIS A 70 12.18 -3.59 21.62
C HIS A 70 12.10 -3.84 20.11
N GLU A 71 11.05 -3.30 19.50
CA GLU A 71 10.85 -3.34 18.05
C GLU A 71 11.92 -2.53 17.31
N LEU A 72 12.39 -3.11 16.20
CA LEU A 72 13.25 -2.41 15.25
C LEU A 72 12.39 -1.52 14.36
N GLN A 73 12.88 -0.30 14.11
CA GLN A 73 12.17 0.63 13.25
C GLN A 73 12.33 0.22 11.78
N GLN A 74 11.22 -0.13 11.12
CA GLN A 74 11.21 -0.38 9.69
C GLN A 74 11.42 0.94 8.92
N ILE A 75 12.32 0.90 7.94
CA ILE A 75 12.67 2.02 7.06
C ILE A 75 11.88 1.93 5.74
N SER A 76 11.84 0.73 5.16
CA SER A 76 11.20 0.47 3.87
C SER A 76 10.96 -1.02 3.67
N SER A 77 10.17 -1.34 2.65
CA SER A 77 9.99 -2.69 2.15
C SER A 77 10.05 -2.68 0.62
N SER A 78 10.42 -3.81 0.03
CA SER A 78 10.46 -3.97 -1.41
C SER A 78 10.08 -5.39 -1.82
N SER A 79 9.39 -5.47 -2.95
CA SER A 79 9.12 -6.69 -3.70
C SER A 79 9.69 -6.50 -5.10
N ASP A 80 10.32 -7.52 -5.65
CA ASP A 80 10.72 -7.49 -7.07
C ASP A 80 9.55 -7.84 -8.02
N GLY A 81 8.37 -8.13 -7.44
CA GLY A 81 7.12 -8.40 -8.14
C GLY A 81 7.12 -9.68 -9.01
N ASN A 82 8.21 -10.45 -8.98
CA ASN A 82 8.41 -11.61 -9.84
C ASN A 82 8.85 -12.87 -9.07
N THR A 83 9.32 -12.70 -7.84
CA THR A 83 9.65 -13.79 -6.92
C THR A 83 8.65 -13.81 -5.75
N ASP A 84 8.55 -14.95 -5.08
CA ASP A 84 7.91 -15.06 -3.78
C ASP A 84 8.75 -14.39 -2.67
N GLU A 85 9.82 -13.67 -3.01
CA GLU A 85 10.73 -13.02 -2.08
C GLU A 85 10.36 -11.57 -1.80
N HIS A 86 10.37 -11.20 -0.52
CA HIS A 86 10.02 -9.86 -0.06
C HIS A 86 10.99 -9.41 1.00
N SER A 87 11.54 -8.20 0.84
CA SER A 87 12.53 -7.65 1.75
C SER A 87 11.95 -6.54 2.60
N TYR A 88 12.30 -6.57 3.90
CA TYR A 88 11.96 -5.56 4.88
C TYR A 88 13.26 -5.01 5.48
N ASN A 89 13.42 -3.70 5.44
CA ASN A 89 14.63 -3.01 5.85
C ASN A 89 14.41 -2.34 7.20
N TYR A 90 15.30 -2.60 8.15
CA TYR A 90 15.22 -2.10 9.52
C TYR A 90 16.45 -1.30 9.90
N GLN A 91 16.22 -0.24 10.67
CA GLN A 91 17.26 0.49 11.36
C GLN A 91 17.71 -0.30 12.60
N TYR A 92 19.02 -0.31 12.85
CA TYR A 92 19.59 -0.86 14.07
C TYR A 92 20.77 0.01 14.54
N ASP A 93 20.92 0.15 15.85
CA ASP A 93 22.06 0.89 16.44
C ASP A 93 23.28 -0.01 16.62
N THR A 94 23.04 -1.27 16.96
CA THR A 94 24.06 -2.31 17.16
C THR A 94 23.55 -3.60 16.53
N VAL A 95 24.41 -4.31 15.81
CA VAL A 95 24.03 -5.58 15.15
C VAL A 95 23.54 -6.56 16.22
N PRO A 96 22.28 -7.00 16.17
CA PRO A 96 21.75 -7.92 17.18
C PRO A 96 22.23 -9.35 16.92
N ASP A 97 22.40 -10.16 17.96
CA ASP A 97 22.73 -11.59 17.78
C ASP A 97 21.57 -12.38 17.17
N ARG A 98 20.34 -11.92 17.42
CA ARG A 98 19.10 -12.52 16.92
C ARG A 98 18.01 -11.47 16.77
N ILE A 99 17.05 -11.77 15.91
CA ILE A 99 15.82 -11.00 15.75
C ILE A 99 14.62 -11.95 15.75
N TYR A 100 13.49 -11.42 16.15
CA TYR A 100 12.20 -12.08 16.21
C TYR A 100 11.26 -11.37 15.24
N ILE A 101 10.60 -12.12 14.37
CA ILE A 101 9.66 -11.57 13.39
C ILE A 101 8.32 -12.27 13.49
N LYS A 102 7.25 -11.54 13.18
CA LYS A 102 5.95 -12.15 12.89
C LYS A 102 5.75 -12.21 11.38
N ALA A 103 5.15 -13.28 10.89
CA ALA A 103 4.81 -13.38 9.48
C ALA A 103 3.89 -12.20 9.10
N PRO A 104 4.27 -11.37 8.11
CA PRO A 104 3.40 -10.30 7.66
C PRO A 104 2.20 -10.89 6.92
N ASP A 105 1.09 -10.16 6.95
CA ASP A 105 -0.08 -10.53 6.17
C ASP A 105 0.22 -10.43 4.67
N ILE A 106 -0.46 -11.25 3.87
CA ILE A 106 -0.33 -11.23 2.41
C ILE A 106 -1.68 -11.15 1.73
N TYR A 107 -1.76 -10.37 0.66
CA TYR A 107 -2.86 -10.44 -0.29
C TYR A 107 -2.54 -11.52 -1.32
N VAL A 108 -3.40 -12.54 -1.43
CA VAL A 108 -3.22 -13.66 -2.36
C VAL A 108 -4.31 -13.66 -3.41
N PHE A 109 -3.90 -13.78 -4.68
CA PHE A 109 -4.80 -14.01 -5.80
C PHE A 109 -4.91 -15.50 -6.10
N GLU A 110 -6.12 -16.03 -5.97
CA GLU A 110 -6.43 -17.43 -6.31
C GLU A 110 -7.26 -17.49 -7.60
N GLN A 111 -6.58 -17.73 -8.73
CA GLN A 111 -7.24 -17.83 -10.04
C GLN A 111 -8.29 -18.96 -10.07
N GLY A 112 -9.49 -18.66 -10.57
CA GLY A 112 -10.53 -19.68 -10.82
C GLY A 112 -11.38 -20.10 -9.62
N LYS A 113 -11.15 -19.54 -8.42
CA LYS A 113 -12.09 -19.63 -7.28
C LYS A 113 -13.02 -18.41 -7.20
N SER A 114 -13.03 -17.59 -8.23
CA SER A 114 -13.60 -16.26 -8.18
C SER A 114 -15.11 -16.26 -8.15
N LYS A 115 -15.62 -15.37 -7.30
CA LYS A 115 -17.02 -14.99 -7.28
C LYS A 115 -17.11 -13.58 -7.84
N SER A 116 -17.98 -13.43 -8.83
CA SER A 116 -18.23 -12.13 -9.43
C SER A 116 -19.33 -11.39 -8.68
N SER A 117 -19.22 -10.06 -8.63
CA SER A 117 -20.30 -9.18 -8.20
C SER A 117 -20.77 -8.37 -9.39
N MET A 118 -22.08 -8.19 -9.48
CA MET A 118 -22.71 -7.27 -10.43
C MET A 118 -23.42 -6.18 -9.63
N THR A 119 -22.92 -4.96 -9.74
CA THR A 119 -23.35 -3.83 -8.92
C THR A 119 -23.89 -2.74 -9.85
N PRO A 120 -25.08 -2.18 -9.62
CA PRO A 120 -25.54 -1.02 -10.38
C PRO A 120 -24.51 0.11 -10.30
N CYS A 121 -24.18 0.74 -11.43
CA CYS A 121 -23.19 1.80 -11.52
C CYS A 121 -23.78 3.13 -11.03
N SER A 122 -24.07 3.23 -9.73
CA SER A 122 -24.63 4.43 -9.12
C SER A 122 -24.15 4.62 -7.69
N VAL A 123 -24.02 5.88 -7.28
CA VAL A 123 -23.60 6.25 -5.93
C VAL A 123 -24.53 5.64 -4.89
N GLY A 124 -23.96 5.00 -3.87
CA GLY A 124 -24.67 4.30 -2.82
C GLY A 124 -24.98 2.83 -3.13
N SER A 125 -24.74 2.36 -4.36
CA SER A 125 -24.86 0.94 -4.68
C SER A 125 -23.80 0.12 -3.95
N ILE A 126 -24.22 -1.04 -3.43
CA ILE A 126 -23.38 -1.94 -2.62
C ILE A 126 -23.07 -3.19 -3.42
N ALA A 127 -21.78 -3.52 -3.53
CA ALA A 127 -21.31 -4.80 -4.03
C ALA A 127 -21.30 -5.83 -2.90
N TYR A 128 -21.55 -7.10 -3.24
CA TYR A 128 -21.58 -8.19 -2.28
C TYR A 128 -20.56 -9.25 -2.66
N TYR A 129 -19.87 -9.78 -1.65
CA TYR A 129 -18.98 -10.93 -1.77
C TYR A 129 -19.32 -11.91 -0.67
N ASP A 130 -19.72 -13.13 -1.05
CA ASP A 130 -20.24 -14.18 -0.15
C ASP A 130 -21.43 -13.72 0.68
N ASP A 131 -22.45 -13.22 -0.02
CA ASP A 131 -23.72 -12.75 0.54
C ASP A 131 -23.58 -11.66 1.62
N ALA A 132 -22.40 -11.03 1.69
CA ALA A 132 -22.10 -9.99 2.66
C ALA A 132 -21.57 -8.73 1.96
N PRO A 133 -21.94 -7.53 2.46
CA PRO A 133 -21.48 -6.26 1.89
C PRO A 133 -19.96 -6.23 1.78
N TRP A 134 -19.47 -5.83 0.61
CA TRP A 134 -18.04 -5.77 0.31
C TRP A 134 -17.56 -4.33 0.19
N PHE A 135 -18.16 -3.54 -0.69
CA PHE A 135 -17.87 -2.11 -0.85
C PHE A 135 -19.11 -1.36 -1.34
N SER A 136 -19.10 -0.04 -1.21
CA SER A 136 -20.09 0.85 -1.83
C SER A 136 -19.46 1.78 -2.84
N ILE A 137 -20.17 2.07 -3.93
CA ILE A 137 -19.78 3.12 -4.88
C ILE A 137 -20.04 4.48 -4.23
N THR A 138 -19.00 5.31 -4.15
CA THR A 138 -19.05 6.64 -3.52
C THR A 138 -19.11 7.77 -4.55
N ALA A 139 -18.57 7.56 -5.75
CA ALA A 139 -18.63 8.52 -6.85
C ALA A 139 -18.68 7.79 -8.19
N VAL A 140 -19.40 8.40 -9.14
CA VAL A 140 -19.34 8.06 -10.57
C VAL A 140 -19.23 9.38 -11.32
N THR A 141 -18.14 9.59 -12.05
CA THR A 141 -17.92 10.78 -12.88
C THR A 141 -17.81 10.40 -14.35
N ILE A 142 -18.20 11.33 -15.22
CA ILE A 142 -18.20 11.16 -16.67
C ILE A 142 -17.50 12.37 -17.27
N ASP A 143 -16.33 12.16 -17.83
CA ASP A 143 -15.51 13.19 -18.42
C ASP A 143 -15.48 13.04 -19.93
N LYS A 144 -16.05 14.04 -20.62
CA LYS A 144 -16.05 14.07 -22.09
C LYS A 144 -14.69 14.53 -22.61
N LEU A 145 -13.97 13.64 -23.28
CA LEU A 145 -12.69 13.97 -23.90
C LEU A 145 -12.89 14.62 -25.27
N TYR A 146 -13.74 14.00 -26.10
CA TYR A 146 -14.13 14.49 -27.43
C TYR A 146 -15.47 13.87 -27.82
N THR A 147 -16.04 14.29 -28.97
CA THR A 147 -17.32 13.74 -29.44
C THR A 147 -17.24 12.22 -29.56
N GLY A 148 -18.13 11.53 -28.85
CA GLY A 148 -18.19 10.08 -28.83
C GLY A 148 -17.23 9.36 -27.87
N VAL A 149 -16.37 10.11 -27.16
CA VAL A 149 -15.39 9.51 -26.24
C VAL A 149 -15.43 10.14 -24.86
N PHE A 150 -15.61 9.27 -23.87
CA PHE A 150 -15.83 9.61 -22.49
C PHE A 150 -15.01 8.69 -21.60
N ASP A 151 -14.38 9.27 -20.58
CA ASP A 151 -13.87 8.51 -19.46
C ASP A 151 -14.96 8.45 -18.38
N ILE A 152 -15.14 7.27 -17.80
CA ILE A 152 -16.07 7.00 -16.72
C ILE A 152 -15.23 6.55 -15.54
N THR A 153 -15.23 7.34 -14.47
CA THR A 153 -14.45 7.04 -13.27
C THR A 153 -15.39 6.64 -12.14
N ILE A 154 -15.14 5.50 -11.52
CA ILE A 154 -15.92 4.93 -10.41
C ILE A 154 -15.02 4.87 -9.20
N SER A 155 -15.39 5.55 -8.11
CA SER A 155 -14.71 5.45 -6.82
C SER A 155 -15.54 4.62 -5.86
N ILE A 156 -14.86 3.79 -5.07
CA ILE A 156 -15.49 2.92 -4.08
C ILE A 156 -14.90 3.12 -2.69
N LYS A 157 -15.66 2.73 -1.67
CA LYS A 157 -15.21 2.57 -0.29
C LYS A 157 -15.48 1.15 0.18
N ALA A 158 -14.45 0.48 0.66
CA ALA A 158 -14.51 -0.90 1.11
C ALA A 158 -15.03 -1.01 2.55
N PHE A 159 -15.78 -2.08 2.80
CA PHE A 159 -16.19 -2.56 4.13
C PHE A 159 -15.42 -3.82 4.53
N LYS A 160 -14.85 -4.55 3.56
CA LYS A 160 -14.03 -5.74 3.75
C LYS A 160 -12.68 -5.56 3.12
N ASP A 161 -11.69 -6.20 3.73
CA ASP A 161 -10.31 -6.21 3.28
C ASP A 161 -10.07 -7.23 2.16
N ILE A 162 -10.71 -6.97 1.02
CA ILE A 162 -10.72 -7.82 -0.18
C ILE A 162 -10.57 -6.87 -1.37
N VAL A 163 -9.55 -7.06 -2.19
CA VAL A 163 -9.23 -6.15 -3.30
C VAL A 163 -9.80 -6.69 -4.61
N PRO A 164 -10.62 -5.93 -5.36
CA PRO A 164 -11.07 -6.31 -6.70
C PRO A 164 -9.89 -6.40 -7.68
N VAL A 165 -9.86 -7.40 -8.57
CA VAL A 165 -8.72 -7.59 -9.50
C VAL A 165 -9.06 -7.29 -10.95
N MET A 166 -10.14 -7.88 -11.44
CA MET A 166 -10.62 -7.63 -12.79
C MET A 166 -11.94 -6.91 -12.70
N THR A 167 -12.00 -5.72 -13.28
CA THR A 167 -13.22 -4.94 -13.27
C THR A 167 -13.65 -4.63 -14.70
N THR A 168 -14.94 -4.73 -14.96
CA THR A 168 -15.55 -4.36 -16.23
C THR A 168 -16.77 -3.50 -15.99
N LEU A 169 -17.08 -2.63 -16.93
CA LEU A 169 -18.30 -1.84 -16.93
C LEU A 169 -19.18 -2.26 -18.10
N LYS A 170 -20.39 -2.77 -17.79
CA LYS A 170 -21.37 -3.19 -18.79
C LYS A 170 -22.38 -2.07 -19.02
N ILE A 171 -22.50 -1.62 -20.28
CA ILE A 171 -23.42 -0.58 -20.73
C ILE A 171 -24.24 -1.16 -21.88
N GLY A 172 -25.47 -1.62 -21.59
CA GLY A 172 -26.23 -2.44 -22.53
C GLY A 172 -25.43 -3.67 -22.96
N ASP A 173 -25.24 -3.84 -24.28
CA ASP A 173 -24.44 -4.95 -24.85
C ASP A 173 -22.92 -4.66 -24.92
N VAL A 174 -22.48 -3.47 -24.49
CA VAL A 174 -21.07 -3.08 -24.52
C VAL A 174 -20.42 -3.44 -23.19
N VAL A 175 -19.32 -4.19 -23.26
CA VAL A 175 -18.43 -4.43 -22.11
C VAL A 175 -17.18 -3.58 -22.30
N LEU A 176 -16.86 -2.78 -21.27
CA LEU A 176 -15.66 -1.97 -21.21
C LEU A 176 -14.69 -2.59 -20.21
N ASP A 177 -13.45 -2.82 -20.64
CA ASP A 177 -12.37 -3.21 -19.74
C ASP A 177 -11.84 -1.98 -19.00
N GLU A 178 -11.36 -2.20 -17.78
CA GLU A 178 -10.69 -1.18 -16.99
C GLU A 178 -9.40 -0.69 -17.67
N VAL A 179 -9.23 0.64 -17.72
CA VAL A 179 -8.01 1.29 -18.17
C VAL A 179 -7.00 1.29 -17.03
N ARG A 180 -6.26 0.18 -16.88
CA ARG A 180 -5.31 -0.03 -15.76
C ARG A 180 -4.18 1.00 -15.64
N SER A 181 -3.84 1.68 -16.73
CA SER A 181 -2.80 2.72 -16.78
C SER A 181 -3.36 4.14 -16.59
N ALA A 182 -4.61 4.27 -16.13
CA ALA A 182 -5.23 5.57 -15.92
C ALA A 182 -4.52 6.35 -14.80
N PRO A 183 -4.26 7.66 -14.97
CA PRO A 183 -3.58 8.47 -13.96
C PRO A 183 -4.43 8.66 -12.69
N GLU A 184 -5.76 8.53 -12.81
CA GLU A 184 -6.71 8.63 -11.71
C GLU A 184 -6.88 7.32 -10.94
N LYS A 185 -6.27 6.22 -11.44
CA LYS A 185 -6.30 4.95 -10.72
C LYS A 185 -5.48 5.07 -9.46
N GLU A 186 -6.15 4.84 -8.34
CA GLU A 186 -5.53 4.85 -7.02
C GLU A 186 -6.17 3.72 -6.20
N THR A 187 -5.33 2.86 -5.64
CA THR A 187 -5.73 1.83 -4.67
C THR A 187 -5.16 2.29 -3.33
N VAL A 188 -6.03 2.52 -2.34
CA VAL A 188 -5.64 3.11 -1.06
C VAL A 188 -5.72 2.06 0.04
N PHE A 189 -4.63 1.98 0.80
CA PHE A 189 -4.52 1.19 2.01
C PHE A 189 -4.33 2.11 3.21
N GLU A 190 -5.02 1.83 4.31
CA GLU A 190 -4.82 2.49 5.60
C GLU A 190 -4.48 1.42 6.63
N ASN A 191 -3.33 1.58 7.31
CA ASN A 191 -2.79 0.55 8.22
C ASN A 191 -2.77 -0.84 7.55
N ASP A 192 -2.22 -0.89 6.33
CA ASP A 192 -2.09 -2.08 5.49
C ASP A 192 -3.41 -2.80 5.13
N SER A 193 -4.56 -2.16 5.40
CA SER A 193 -5.88 -2.68 5.10
C SER A 193 -6.48 -1.93 3.91
N TYR A 194 -7.09 -2.65 2.98
CA TYR A 194 -7.76 -2.06 1.82
C TYR A 194 -8.98 -1.23 2.22
N ILE A 195 -9.01 0.04 1.81
CA ILE A 195 -10.10 0.96 2.19
C ILE A 195 -10.86 1.58 1.02
N SER A 196 -10.22 1.82 -0.12
CA SER A 196 -10.86 2.46 -1.27
C SER A 196 -10.06 2.26 -2.55
N GLU A 197 -10.75 2.40 -3.67
CA GLU A 197 -10.13 2.35 -4.98
C GLU A 197 -10.90 3.17 -6.00
N THR A 198 -10.19 3.63 -7.02
CA THR A 198 -10.75 4.32 -8.19
C THR A 198 -10.46 3.53 -9.46
N PHE A 199 -11.51 3.25 -10.23
CA PHE A 199 -11.46 2.53 -11.50
C PHE A 199 -11.84 3.48 -12.64
N GLN A 200 -11.18 3.37 -13.78
CA GLN A 200 -11.50 4.17 -14.97
C GLN A 200 -11.82 3.28 -16.16
N PHE A 201 -12.87 3.64 -16.90
CA PHE A 201 -13.33 2.96 -18.10
C PHE A 201 -13.44 3.96 -19.25
N ARG A 202 -13.14 3.54 -20.48
CA ARG A 202 -13.26 4.40 -21.66
C ARG A 202 -14.39 3.94 -22.57
N TYR A 203 -15.42 4.77 -22.68
CA TYR A 203 -16.47 4.59 -23.68
C TYR A 203 -16.09 5.29 -24.98
N ASN A 204 -16.04 4.54 -26.08
CA ASN A 204 -15.74 5.08 -27.43
C ASN A 204 -16.63 4.40 -28.48
N ARG A 205 -17.93 4.66 -28.43
CA ARG A 205 -18.90 4.07 -29.36
C ARG A 205 -19.82 5.15 -29.95
N GLY A 206 -19.52 5.55 -31.18
CA GLY A 206 -20.35 6.45 -31.98
C GLY A 206 -20.27 7.92 -31.57
N ALA A 207 -20.88 8.80 -32.36
CA ALA A 207 -20.79 10.25 -32.20
C ALA A 207 -21.79 10.80 -31.15
N LEU A 208 -21.80 10.25 -29.94
CA LEU A 208 -22.65 10.72 -28.85
C LEU A 208 -22.12 12.01 -28.23
N SER A 209 -23.04 12.91 -27.85
CA SER A 209 -22.72 14.17 -27.17
C SER A 209 -22.66 14.04 -25.65
N ASP A 210 -23.39 13.07 -25.09
CA ASP A 210 -23.53 12.74 -23.67
C ASP A 210 -23.85 11.23 -23.54
N ILE A 211 -23.47 10.61 -22.42
CA ILE A 211 -23.71 9.20 -22.10
C ILE A 211 -24.28 9.00 -20.69
N SER A 212 -24.68 10.08 -19.99
CA SER A 212 -25.12 10.02 -18.60
C SER A 212 -26.25 9.00 -18.35
N ASP A 213 -27.27 8.98 -19.21
CA ASP A 213 -28.36 8.00 -19.11
C ASP A 213 -27.88 6.55 -19.28
N LEU A 214 -26.92 6.33 -20.17
CA LEU A 214 -26.33 5.00 -20.39
C LEU A 214 -25.53 4.54 -19.18
N VAL A 215 -24.79 5.45 -18.53
CA VAL A 215 -24.00 5.15 -17.33
C VAL A 215 -24.91 4.87 -16.14
N ASN A 216 -26.04 5.57 -16.01
CA ASN A 216 -27.03 5.33 -14.95
C ASN A 216 -27.65 3.92 -15.03
N GLU A 217 -27.72 3.34 -16.22
CA GLU A 217 -28.20 1.97 -16.45
C GLU A 217 -27.06 0.93 -16.46
N ALA A 218 -25.81 1.37 -16.30
CA ALA A 218 -24.65 0.50 -16.37
C ALA A 218 -24.53 -0.41 -15.15
N THR A 219 -23.85 -1.54 -15.34
CA THR A 219 -23.51 -2.49 -14.28
C THR A 219 -22.00 -2.57 -14.15
N PHE A 220 -21.49 -2.20 -12.98
CA PHE A 220 -20.10 -2.40 -12.59
C PHE A 220 -19.91 -3.85 -12.15
N CYS A 221 -19.04 -4.57 -12.85
CA CYS A 221 -18.77 -5.97 -12.62
C CYS A 221 -17.36 -6.13 -12.07
N THR A 222 -17.22 -6.86 -10.98
CA THR A 222 -15.93 -7.25 -10.42
C THR A 222 -15.78 -8.77 -10.53
N GLU A 223 -14.65 -9.20 -11.05
CA GLU A 223 -14.25 -10.58 -11.24
C GLU A 223 -12.89 -10.78 -10.58
N ASP A 224 -12.75 -11.89 -9.87
CA ASP A 224 -11.60 -12.24 -9.06
C ASP A 224 -11.23 -11.21 -7.98
N VAL A 225 -10.54 -11.69 -6.95
CA VAL A 225 -10.19 -10.88 -5.79
C VAL A 225 -8.83 -11.27 -5.23
N PHE A 226 -8.15 -10.33 -4.58
CA PHE A 226 -7.14 -10.68 -3.60
C PHE A 226 -7.78 -10.81 -2.22
N HIS A 227 -7.43 -11.88 -1.52
CA HIS A 227 -7.78 -12.08 -0.11
C HIS A 227 -6.58 -11.84 0.78
N ARG A 228 -6.78 -11.11 1.88
CA ARG A 228 -5.78 -11.01 2.93
C ARG A 228 -5.72 -12.32 3.72
N ILE A 229 -4.52 -12.86 3.88
CA ILE A 229 -4.20 -14.03 4.67
C ILE A 229 -3.24 -13.61 5.77
N SER A 230 -3.56 -13.98 7.01
CA SER A 230 -2.71 -13.78 8.18
C SER A 230 -2.02 -15.06 8.59
N GLY A 231 -0.80 -14.95 9.10
CA GLY A 231 -0.04 -16.10 9.61
C GLY A 231 0.39 -17.08 8.51
N ALA A 232 0.67 -16.58 7.30
CA ALA A 232 1.21 -17.40 6.23
C ALA A 232 2.51 -18.09 6.69
N GLN A 233 2.70 -19.34 6.27
CA GLN A 233 3.96 -20.06 6.51
C GLN A 233 5.08 -19.39 5.69
N ILE A 234 6.15 -19.00 6.39
CA ILE A 234 7.27 -18.28 5.79
C ILE A 234 8.61 -18.93 6.10
N THR A 235 9.59 -18.66 5.25
CA THR A 235 11.01 -18.77 5.59
C THR A 235 11.62 -17.38 5.57
N ALA A 236 12.59 -17.11 6.44
CA ALA A 236 13.22 -15.80 6.51
C ALA A 236 14.74 -15.90 6.65
N GLU A 237 15.45 -14.97 6.02
CA GLU A 237 16.90 -14.81 6.11
C GLU A 237 17.26 -13.33 6.32
N CYS A 238 18.42 -13.10 6.93
CA CYS A 238 18.96 -11.77 7.17
C CYS A 238 20.21 -11.56 6.33
N ASN A 239 20.39 -10.37 5.76
CA ASN A 239 21.60 -10.03 5.00
C ASN A 239 22.89 -10.13 5.82
N ILE A 240 22.82 -9.99 7.15
CA ILE A 240 23.94 -10.15 8.08
C ILE A 240 24.02 -11.61 8.58
N PRO A 241 25.02 -12.41 8.17
CA PRO A 241 25.04 -13.86 8.43
C PRO A 241 25.12 -14.28 9.91
N SER A 242 25.60 -13.40 10.78
CA SER A 242 25.70 -13.67 12.22
C SER A 242 24.37 -13.49 12.96
N VAL A 243 23.40 -12.81 12.35
CA VAL A 243 22.09 -12.54 12.96
C VAL A 243 21.19 -13.76 12.76
N LYS A 244 20.70 -14.34 13.86
CA LYS A 244 19.72 -15.43 13.79
C LYS A 244 18.31 -14.87 13.68
N VAL A 245 17.57 -15.24 12.62
CA VAL A 245 16.14 -14.93 12.48
C VAL A 245 15.30 -16.01 13.17
N ILE A 246 14.35 -15.59 14.00
CA ILE A 246 13.37 -16.45 14.67
C ILE A 246 11.98 -15.98 14.24
N ILE A 247 11.20 -16.88 13.65
CA ILE A 247 9.81 -16.61 13.28
C ILE A 247 8.94 -17.00 14.47
N GLU A 248 8.17 -16.05 15.00
CA GLU A 248 7.23 -16.27 16.10
C GLU A 248 5.87 -16.66 15.52
N ASP A 249 5.33 -17.79 16.00
CA ASP A 249 3.99 -18.24 15.63
C ASP A 249 2.95 -17.31 16.27
N SER A 250 2.12 -16.69 15.43
CA SER A 250 1.07 -15.76 15.88
C SER A 250 0.08 -16.38 16.89
N GLU A 251 -0.03 -17.72 16.93
CA GLU A 251 -0.97 -18.44 17.81
C GLU A 251 -0.55 -18.50 19.29
N LEU A 252 0.70 -18.17 19.65
CA LEU A 252 1.20 -18.37 21.02
C LEU A 252 1.16 -17.13 21.93
N SER A 253 0.85 -15.94 21.42
CA SER A 253 0.82 -14.70 22.24
C SER A 253 -0.48 -14.47 23.04
N SER A 254 -1.42 -15.42 23.02
CA SER A 254 -2.66 -15.36 23.81
C SER A 254 -2.69 -16.38 24.96
N LYS A 255 -1.83 -16.18 25.96
CA LYS A 255 -1.98 -16.82 27.29
C LYS A 255 -1.67 -15.86 28.43
#